data_AF-A0A8T9BZ55-F1
#
_entry.id   AF-A0A8T9BZ55-F1
#
_cell.length_a   1.000
_cell.length_b   1.000
_cell.length_c   1.000
_cell.angle_alpha   90.00
_cell.angle_beta   90.00
_cell.angle_gamma   90.00
#
_symmetry.space_group_name_H-M   'P 1'
#
loop_
_entity.id
_entity.type
_entity.pdbx_description
1 polymer ?
#
loop_
_entity_poly.entity_id
_entity_poly.type
_entity_poly.pdbx_seq_one_letter_code
_entity_poly.pdbx_strand_id
1 'polypeptide(L)'
;MSTVLRLHDTAPLDYSTPPFPSLYWPYKAKPGVANYLYYAGDIWRYTLLWTLIIFAVFHIAVAAFAVLMQLGKGKQAWQYVWIIPLFYSLVAGVEALLAGSIVGLM
;
A
#
# COMPACT_ATOMS: atom_id res chain seq x y z
N MET A 1 26.13 -25.82 13.11
CA MET A 1 25.51 -24.50 12.83
C MET A 1 25.44 -23.75 14.16
N SER A 2 26.16 -22.65 14.31
CA SER A 2 26.43 -22.00 15.61
C SER A 2 25.18 -21.26 16.15
N THR A 3 24.85 -21.49 17.42
CA THR A 3 23.70 -20.91 18.15
C THR A 3 23.68 -19.37 18.14
N VAL A 4 24.83 -18.73 17.94
CA VAL A 4 24.98 -17.26 17.87
C VAL A 4 24.29 -16.66 16.65
N LEU A 5 24.24 -17.38 15.52
CA LEU A 5 23.64 -16.88 14.28
C LEU A 5 22.10 -16.84 14.35
N ARG A 6 21.49 -17.62 15.26
CA ARG A 6 20.03 -17.60 15.51
C ARG A 6 19.55 -16.40 16.32
N LEU A 7 20.41 -15.74 17.11
CA LEU A 7 19.98 -14.61 17.94
C LEU A 7 19.60 -13.37 17.12
N HIS A 8 20.02 -13.30 15.86
CA HIS A 8 19.69 -12.20 14.95
C HIS A 8 18.53 -12.50 14.00
N ASP A 9 18.13 -13.77 13.86
CA ASP A 9 16.98 -14.14 13.03
C ASP A 9 15.77 -14.46 13.92
N THR A 10 14.79 -13.57 13.87
CA THR A 10 13.55 -13.68 14.66
C THR A 10 12.55 -14.64 14.04
N ALA A 11 12.77 -15.07 12.79
CA ALA A 11 11.85 -15.94 12.07
C ALA A 11 11.93 -17.40 12.56
N PRO A 12 10.79 -18.11 12.64
CA PRO A 12 10.76 -19.57 12.81
C PRO A 12 11.54 -20.31 11.72
N LEU A 13 12.05 -21.51 12.03
CA LEU A 13 12.85 -22.30 11.08
C LEU A 13 12.08 -22.74 9.83
N ASP A 14 10.77 -22.90 9.96
CA ASP A 14 9.83 -23.27 8.90
C ASP A 14 9.12 -22.05 8.31
N TYR A 15 9.60 -20.84 8.62
CA TYR A 15 9.01 -19.61 8.12
C TYR A 15 9.12 -19.50 6.61
N SER A 16 8.01 -19.09 6.00
CA SER A 16 7.97 -18.59 4.63
C SER A 16 7.15 -17.31 4.61
N THR A 17 7.61 -16.32 3.86
CA THR A 17 6.93 -15.02 3.77
C THR A 17 5.52 -15.22 3.19
N PRO A 18 4.46 -14.81 3.91
CA PRO A 18 3.10 -14.89 3.39
C PRO A 18 2.93 -13.97 2.16
N PRO A 19 2.12 -14.37 1.17
CA PRO A 19 1.91 -13.58 -0.03
C PRO A 19 1.07 -12.32 0.25
N PHE A 20 1.40 -11.23 -0.45
CA PHE A 20 0.51 -10.07 -0.59
C PHE A 20 -0.79 -10.49 -1.36
N PRO A 21 -1.98 -9.90 -1.10
CA PRO A 21 -2.26 -8.72 -0.26
C PRO A 21 -2.56 -9.00 1.21
N SER A 22 -2.87 -10.24 1.58
CA SER A 22 -3.42 -10.52 2.91
C SER A 22 -2.48 -11.36 3.76
N LEU A 23 -2.11 -10.87 4.94
CA LEU A 23 -1.44 -11.69 5.95
C LEU A 23 -2.35 -12.79 6.49
N TYR A 24 -3.62 -12.48 6.74
CA TYR A 24 -4.59 -13.45 7.21
C TYR A 24 -5.90 -13.32 6.43
N TRP A 25 -6.61 -14.43 6.27
CA TRP A 25 -7.95 -14.47 5.71
C TRP A 25 -8.95 -14.91 6.79
N PRO A 26 -9.92 -14.06 7.16
CA PRO A 26 -10.79 -14.34 8.32
C PRO A 26 -11.76 -15.51 8.09
N TYR A 27 -12.13 -15.81 6.84
CA TYR A 27 -13.13 -16.85 6.53
C TYR A 27 -12.60 -18.29 6.72
N LYS A 28 -11.28 -18.51 6.69
CA LYS A 28 -10.65 -19.84 6.86
C LYS A 28 -9.31 -19.72 7.61
N ALA A 29 -9.30 -18.98 8.71
CA ALA A 29 -8.09 -18.85 9.53
C ALA A 29 -7.67 -20.22 10.07
N LYS A 30 -6.40 -20.58 9.88
CA LYS A 30 -5.81 -21.77 10.48
C LYS A 30 -5.41 -21.42 11.92
N PRO A 31 -6.05 -22.00 12.96
CA PRO A 31 -5.68 -21.72 14.34
C PRO A 31 -4.22 -22.08 14.60
N GLY A 32 -3.49 -21.21 15.30
CA GLY A 32 -2.09 -21.46 15.67
C GLY A 32 -1.04 -21.23 14.58
N VAL A 33 -1.43 -20.79 13.37
CA VAL A 33 -0.48 -20.39 12.32
C VAL A 33 -0.16 -18.90 12.45
N ALA A 34 1.10 -18.60 12.71
CA ALA A 34 1.61 -17.23 12.72
C ALA A 34 1.55 -16.62 11.32
N ASN A 35 0.92 -15.45 11.20
CA ASN A 35 0.78 -14.69 9.94
C ASN A 35 1.52 -13.34 10.06
N TYR A 36 2.78 -13.40 10.48
CA TYR A 36 3.62 -12.22 10.66
C TYR A 36 4.65 -12.10 9.55
N LEU A 37 5.06 -10.86 9.28
CA LEU A 37 6.23 -10.56 8.48
C LEU A 37 7.42 -10.41 9.42
N TYR A 38 8.49 -11.18 9.20
CA TYR A 38 9.68 -11.14 10.05
C TYR A 38 10.80 -10.30 9.44
N TYR A 39 10.89 -10.27 8.10
CA TYR A 39 11.93 -9.54 7.40
C TYR A 39 11.51 -8.10 7.14
N ALA A 40 12.36 -7.14 7.54
CA ALA A 40 12.11 -5.71 7.37
C ALA A 40 11.78 -5.32 5.92
N GLY A 41 12.45 -5.95 4.94
CA GLY A 41 12.15 -5.71 3.53
C GLY A 41 10.73 -6.13 3.11
N ASP A 42 10.20 -7.20 3.71
CA ASP A 42 8.84 -7.67 3.44
C ASP A 42 7.81 -6.78 4.14
N ILE A 43 8.08 -6.35 5.38
CA ILE A 43 7.27 -5.37 6.11
C ILE A 43 7.16 -4.08 5.30
N TRP A 44 8.30 -3.51 4.89
CA TRP A 44 8.33 -2.27 4.12
C TRP A 44 7.58 -2.39 2.78
N ARG A 45 7.77 -3.48 2.04
CA ARG A 45 7.02 -3.70 0.78
C ARG A 45 5.52 -3.80 1.04
N TYR A 46 5.12 -4.54 2.08
CA TYR A 46 3.73 -4.74 2.42
C TYR A 46 3.05 -3.42 2.81
N THR A 47 3.68 -2.62 3.68
CA THR A 47 3.14 -1.30 4.07
C THR A 47 3.11 -0.35 2.88
N LEU A 48 4.19 -0.28 2.10
CA LEU A 48 4.27 0.60 0.94
C LEU A 48 3.18 0.30 -0.10
N LEU A 49 2.99 -0.98 -0.47
CA LEU A 49 2.00 -1.37 -1.46
C LEU A 49 0.57 -1.10 -0.97
N TRP A 50 0.26 -1.38 0.30
CA TRP A 50 -1.05 -1.06 0.85
C TRP A 50 -1.32 0.43 0.91
N THR A 51 -0.32 1.24 1.33
CA THR A 51 -0.45 2.70 1.35
C THR A 51 -0.68 3.24 -0.07
N LEU A 52 0.08 2.76 -1.07
CA LEU A 52 -0.13 3.13 -2.48
C LEU A 52 -1.54 2.81 -2.96
N ILE A 53 -2.07 1.62 -2.66
CA ILE A 53 -3.42 1.23 -3.06
C ILE A 53 -4.49 2.11 -2.41
N ILE A 54 -4.40 2.31 -1.09
CA ILE A 54 -5.37 3.11 -0.35
C ILE A 54 -5.38 4.55 -0.88
N PHE A 55 -4.20 5.17 -1.00
CA PHE A 55 -4.08 6.54 -1.49
C PHE A 55 -4.58 6.65 -2.93
N ALA A 56 -4.23 5.71 -3.81
CA ALA A 56 -4.70 5.70 -5.19
C ALA A 56 -6.24 5.59 -5.25
N VAL A 57 -6.86 4.68 -4.50
CA VAL A 57 -8.32 4.50 -4.49
C VAL A 57 -9.03 5.78 -4.06
N PHE A 58 -8.62 6.39 -2.94
CA PHE A 58 -9.26 7.61 -2.45
C PHE A 58 -9.02 8.82 -3.38
N HIS A 59 -7.80 9.01 -3.88
CA HIS A 59 -7.50 10.11 -4.78
C HIS A 59 -8.19 9.97 -6.14
N ILE A 60 -8.28 8.75 -6.68
CA ILE A 60 -9.05 8.49 -7.90
C ILE A 60 -10.53 8.77 -7.68
N ALA A 61 -11.11 8.37 -6.53
CA ALA A 61 -12.51 8.65 -6.23
C ALA A 61 -12.79 10.17 -6.17
N VAL A 62 -11.93 10.94 -5.50
CA VAL A 62 -12.06 12.40 -5.42
C VAL A 62 -11.81 13.06 -6.77
N ALA A 63 -10.79 12.63 -7.52
CA ALA A 63 -10.51 13.13 -8.86
C ALA A 63 -11.68 12.87 -9.82
N ALA A 64 -12.26 11.67 -9.78
CA ALA A 64 -13.44 11.33 -10.57
C ALA A 64 -14.63 12.24 -10.21
N PHE A 65 -14.90 12.44 -8.92
CA PHE A 65 -15.95 13.36 -8.47
C PHE A 65 -15.68 14.80 -8.96
N ALA A 66 -14.45 15.28 -8.85
CA ALA A 66 -14.05 16.61 -9.30
C ALA A 66 -14.18 16.77 -10.83
N VAL A 67 -13.89 15.74 -11.62
CA VAL A 67 -14.12 15.71 -13.08
C VAL A 67 -15.62 15.73 -13.39
N LEU A 68 -16.44 14.97 -12.67
CA LEU A 68 -17.90 14.97 -12.85
C LEU A 68 -18.49 16.37 -12.60
N MET A 69 -17.94 17.13 -11.65
CA MET A 69 -18.33 18.53 -11.40
C MET A 69 -17.96 19.50 -12.53
N GLN A 70 -17.18 19.08 -13.53
CA GLN A 70 -16.85 19.91 -14.71
C GLN A 70 -17.73 19.61 -15.93
N LEU A 71 -18.58 18.59 -15.88
CA LEU A 71 -19.50 18.26 -16.96
C LEU A 71 -20.47 19.43 -17.23
N GLY A 72 -20.77 19.69 -18.50
CA GLY A 72 -21.71 20.75 -18.91
C GLY A 72 -21.13 22.18 -18.95
N LYS A 73 -19.91 22.42 -18.48
CA LYS A 73 -19.27 23.76 -18.46
C LYS A 73 -18.61 24.19 -19.78
N GLY A 74 -18.89 23.49 -20.88
CA GLY A 74 -18.40 23.83 -22.23
C GLY A 74 -16.90 23.51 -22.47
N LYS A 75 -16.36 23.97 -23.61
CA LYS A 75 -15.02 23.61 -24.10
C LYS A 75 -13.87 23.96 -23.13
N GLN A 76 -14.01 25.05 -22.37
CA GLN A 76 -12.97 25.49 -21.43
C GLN A 76 -12.77 24.50 -20.27
N ALA A 77 -13.76 23.65 -19.99
CA ALA A 77 -13.69 22.68 -18.90
C ALA A 77 -12.91 21.40 -19.25
N TRP A 78 -12.66 21.16 -20.55
CA TRP A 78 -12.01 19.94 -21.03
C TRP A 78 -10.56 19.78 -20.53
N GLN A 79 -9.85 20.90 -20.34
CA GLN A 79 -8.50 20.88 -19.77
C GLN A 79 -8.47 20.29 -18.35
N TYR A 80 -9.52 20.53 -17.55
CA TYR A 80 -9.60 20.06 -16.17
C TYR A 80 -9.84 18.56 -16.08
N VAL A 81 -10.44 17.94 -17.11
CA VAL A 81 -10.61 16.48 -17.20
C VAL A 81 -9.26 15.76 -17.14
N TRP A 82 -8.19 16.41 -17.62
CA TRP A 82 -6.84 15.84 -17.63
C TRP A 82 -5.96 16.36 -16.49
N ILE A 83 -6.05 17.66 -16.18
CA ILE A 83 -5.22 18.26 -15.12
C ILE A 83 -5.60 17.70 -13.75
N ILE A 84 -6.90 17.50 -13.46
CA ILE A 84 -7.35 17.03 -12.14
C ILE A 84 -6.81 15.62 -11.83
N PRO A 85 -7.02 14.58 -12.68
CA PRO A 85 -6.49 13.25 -12.39
C PRO A 85 -4.97 13.20 -12.32
N LEU A 86 -4.28 13.94 -13.20
CA LEU A 86 -2.82 13.97 -13.20
C LEU A 86 -2.28 14.56 -11.88
N PHE A 87 -2.84 15.68 -11.44
CA PHE A 87 -2.41 16.34 -10.22
C PHE A 87 -2.70 15.48 -8.99
N TYR A 88 -3.90 14.91 -8.89
CA TYR A 88 -4.26 14.02 -7.77
C TYR A 88 -3.41 12.75 -7.73
N SER A 89 -3.05 12.19 -8.90
CA SER A 89 -2.16 11.02 -8.97
C SER A 89 -0.74 11.34 -8.50
N LEU A 90 -0.22 12.53 -8.85
CA LEU A 90 1.10 12.98 -8.41
C LEU A 90 1.14 13.17 -6.89
N VAL A 91 0.15 13.87 -6.32
CA VAL A 91 0.03 14.08 -4.88
C VAL A 91 -0.08 12.73 -4.15
N ALA A 92 -0.99 11.86 -4.59
CA ALA A 92 -1.17 10.53 -4.02
C ALA A 92 0.12 9.72 -4.02
N GLY A 93 0.86 9.75 -5.14
CA GLY A 93 2.12 9.03 -5.28
C GLY A 93 3.17 9.52 -4.29
N VAL A 94 3.37 10.83 -4.17
CA VAL A 94 4.34 11.40 -3.23
C VAL A 94 3.96 11.07 -1.79
N GLU A 95 2.71 11.31 -1.39
CA GLU A 95 2.24 11.05 -0.03
C GLU A 95 2.34 9.56 0.32
N ALA A 96 1.93 8.67 -0.59
CA ALA A 96 1.95 7.24 -0.34
C ALA A 96 3.38 6.67 -0.26
N LEU A 97 4.29 7.15 -1.11
CA LEU A 97 5.71 6.76 -1.07
C LEU A 97 6.34 7.16 0.26
N LEU A 98 6.11 8.39 0.72
CA LEU A 98 6.66 8.89 1.98
C LEU A 98 6.03 8.18 3.18
N ALA A 99 4.69 8.16 3.27
CA ALA A 99 3.99 7.58 4.40
C ALA A 99 4.24 6.07 4.50
N GLY A 100 4.13 5.33 3.38
CA GLY A 100 4.34 3.88 3.36
C GLY A 100 5.79 3.49 3.69
N SER A 101 6.76 4.29 3.27
CA SER A 101 8.18 4.03 3.56
C SER A 101 8.55 4.37 5.00
N ILE A 102 8.10 5.51 5.52
CA ILE A 102 8.37 5.91 6.91
C ILE A 102 7.76 4.88 7.86
N VAL A 103 6.48 4.53 7.68
CA VAL A 103 5.81 3.54 8.53
C VAL A 103 6.41 2.15 8.39
N GLY A 104 6.87 1.78 7.18
CA GLY A 104 7.46 0.45 6.93
C GLY A 104 8.88 0.25 7.45
N LEU A 105 9.60 1.33 7.75
CA LEU A 105 11.00 1.31 8.18
C LEU A 105 11.21 1.70 9.65
N MET A 106 10.19 2.24 10.31
CA MET A 106 10.19 2.51 11.76
C MET A 106 9.75 1.30 12.56
#